data_AF-A0A183C3H7-F1
#
_entry.id   AF-A0A183C3H7-F1
#
_cell.length_a   1.000
_cell.length_b   1.000
_cell.length_c   1.000
_cell.angle_alpha   90.00
_cell.angle_beta   90.00
_cell.angle_gamma   90.00
#
_symmetry.space_group_name_H-M   'P 1'
#
loop_
_entity.id
_entity.type
_entity.pdbx_description
1 polymer ?
#
loop_
_entity_poly.entity_id
_entity_poly.type
_entity_poly.pdbx_seq_one_letter_code
_entity_poly.pdbx_strand_id
1 'polypeptide(L)'
;MGRTRRKKEKRVNRRLDQKDEHRTEEILRENIVGQKPEQDPRAPHAFVIHSGRVGRQVRQLEADLRRVMSPNTSKALRVLKRNKLKDFVVHSQFLGVSHLVVLSRTSLSTHLRIIRNPQGPTLHFRVEKYSLARDVLSVQKRPVIYEELFQHAPLVVMNGFGGEDGSKRHLQLVQTAVQNMFPAIDVDRMFGG
;
A
#
# COMPACT_ATOMS: atom_id res chain seq x y z
N MET A 1 -5.96 -45.52 5.46
CA MET A 1 -5.07 -44.65 6.26
C MET A 1 -5.06 -43.14 5.91
N GLY A 2 -5.76 -42.64 4.87
CA GLY A 2 -5.64 -41.23 4.44
C GLY A 2 -6.49 -40.16 5.17
N ARG A 3 -7.58 -40.54 5.86
CA ARG A 3 -8.55 -39.58 6.43
C ARG A 3 -8.06 -38.88 7.71
N THR A 4 -7.26 -39.57 8.53
CA THR A 4 -6.79 -39.07 9.84
C THR A 4 -5.66 -38.05 9.71
N ARG A 5 -4.75 -38.25 8.74
CA ARG A 5 -3.62 -37.36 8.46
C ARG A 5 -4.10 -35.98 7.97
N ARG A 6 -5.11 -35.96 7.09
CA ARG A 6 -5.74 -34.74 6.55
C ARG A 6 -6.47 -33.91 7.61
N LYS A 7 -7.04 -34.55 8.65
CA LYS A 7 -7.66 -33.84 9.80
C LYS A 7 -6.61 -33.17 10.70
N LYS A 8 -5.49 -33.85 10.97
CA LYS A 8 -4.40 -33.31 11.81
C LYS A 8 -3.74 -32.09 11.14
N GLU A 9 -3.50 -32.18 9.85
CA GLU A 9 -2.90 -31.12 9.02
C GLU A 9 -3.80 -29.87 8.94
N LYS A 10 -5.12 -30.04 8.74
CA LYS A 10 -6.10 -28.94 8.82
C LYS A 10 -6.10 -28.24 10.17
N ARG A 11 -5.97 -28.99 11.26
CA ARG A 11 -6.00 -28.46 12.64
C ARG A 11 -4.72 -27.69 12.98
N VAL A 12 -3.56 -28.13 12.46
CA VAL A 12 -2.29 -27.41 12.59
C VAL A 12 -2.33 -26.09 11.82
N ASN A 13 -2.78 -26.09 10.55
CA ASN A 13 -2.91 -24.86 9.78
C ASN A 13 -3.83 -23.85 10.45
N ARG A 14 -4.97 -24.29 11.01
CA ARG A 14 -5.90 -23.40 11.70
C ARG A 14 -5.27 -22.68 12.91
N ARG A 15 -4.38 -23.36 13.65
CA ARG A 15 -3.66 -22.77 14.80
C ARG A 15 -2.58 -21.79 14.36
N LEU A 16 -1.85 -22.10 13.29
CA LEU A 16 -0.85 -21.20 12.70
C LEU A 16 -1.52 -19.93 12.18
N ASP A 17 -2.64 -20.10 11.47
CA ASP A 17 -3.45 -18.98 10.97
C ASP A 17 -3.93 -18.11 12.15
N GLN A 18 -4.52 -18.68 13.21
CA GLN A 18 -4.95 -17.91 14.39
C GLN A 18 -3.81 -17.11 15.06
N LYS A 19 -2.62 -17.69 15.15
CA LYS A 19 -1.44 -17.01 15.72
C LYS A 19 -0.96 -15.85 14.84
N ASP A 20 -0.97 -16.04 13.51
CA ASP A 20 -0.66 -14.96 12.56
C ASP A 20 -1.72 -13.85 12.58
N GLU A 21 -2.99 -14.17 12.84
CA GLU A 21 -4.09 -13.20 13.03
C GLU A 21 -3.82 -12.33 14.25
N HIS A 22 -3.63 -12.95 15.41
CA HIS A 22 -3.36 -12.25 16.66
C HIS A 22 -2.14 -11.35 16.53
N ARG A 23 -1.06 -11.86 15.94
CA ARG A 23 0.15 -11.07 15.71
C ARG A 23 -0.07 -9.92 14.72
N THR A 24 -0.90 -10.11 13.70
CA THR A 24 -1.20 -9.04 12.74
C THR A 24 -2.07 -7.98 13.40
N GLU A 25 -3.05 -8.37 14.21
CA GLU A 25 -3.87 -7.45 15.01
C GLU A 25 -3.03 -6.71 16.07
N GLU A 26 -2.11 -7.38 16.75
CA GLU A 26 -1.17 -6.74 17.68
C GLU A 26 -0.27 -5.74 16.95
N ILE A 27 0.32 -6.11 15.82
CA ILE A 27 1.13 -5.18 15.01
C ILE A 27 0.28 -3.99 14.54
N LEU A 28 -0.96 -4.24 14.11
CA LEU A 28 -1.89 -3.17 13.72
C LEU A 28 -2.15 -2.23 14.90
N ARG A 29 -2.39 -2.76 16.10
CA ARG A 29 -2.60 -1.98 17.33
C ARG A 29 -1.34 -1.25 17.79
N GLU A 30 -0.19 -1.89 17.76
CA GLU A 30 1.09 -1.28 18.09
C GLU A 30 1.45 -0.15 17.13
N ASN A 31 1.10 -0.27 15.84
CA ASN A 31 1.29 0.84 14.89
C ASN A 31 0.33 2.03 15.17
N ILE A 32 -0.86 1.79 15.75
CA ILE A 32 -1.75 2.87 16.22
C ILE A 32 -1.12 3.59 17.41
N VAL A 33 -0.54 2.84 18.35
CA VAL A 33 0.03 3.38 19.61
C VAL A 33 1.44 3.95 19.41
N GLY A 34 2.18 3.46 18.41
CA GLY A 34 3.57 3.80 18.12
C GLY A 34 3.77 4.93 17.10
N GLN A 35 2.69 5.53 16.57
CA GLN A 35 2.81 6.80 15.85
C GLN A 35 3.27 7.88 16.84
N LYS A 36 4.56 8.24 16.75
CA LYS A 36 5.08 9.44 17.42
C LYS A 36 4.18 10.64 17.03
N PRO A 37 3.87 11.54 17.96
CA PRO A 37 2.92 12.65 17.77
C PRO A 37 3.39 13.76 16.80
N GLU A 38 4.45 13.51 16.03
CA GLU A 38 5.06 14.48 15.12
C GLU A 38 4.45 14.42 13.70
N GLN A 39 3.64 13.41 13.40
CA GLN A 39 2.97 13.27 12.10
C GLN A 39 1.54 13.82 12.19
N ASP A 40 1.19 14.70 11.25
CA ASP A 40 -0.13 15.32 11.18
C ASP A 40 -1.21 14.22 11.17
N PRO A 41 -2.05 14.11 12.22
CA PRO A 41 -3.10 13.08 12.28
C PRO A 41 -4.14 13.24 11.17
N ARG A 42 -4.16 14.39 10.47
CA ARG A 42 -5.01 14.64 9.30
C ARG A 42 -4.39 14.18 7.99
N ALA A 43 -3.11 13.77 7.99
CA ALA A 43 -2.45 13.29 6.80
C ALA A 43 -3.15 12.04 6.24
N PRO A 44 -3.31 11.93 4.91
CA PRO A 44 -3.92 10.76 4.31
C PRO A 44 -3.03 9.53 4.52
N HIS A 45 -3.57 8.54 5.23
CA HIS A 45 -2.93 7.25 5.43
C HIS A 45 -3.37 6.25 4.37
N ALA A 46 -2.46 5.35 3.98
CA ALA A 46 -2.72 4.34 2.95
C ALA A 46 -2.34 2.92 3.37
N PHE A 47 -3.10 1.95 2.87
CA PHE A 47 -2.74 0.54 2.91
C PHE A 47 -2.27 0.07 1.54
N VAL A 48 -1.03 -0.40 1.47
CA VAL A 48 -0.50 -1.08 0.28
C VAL A 48 -0.53 -2.57 0.53
N ILE A 49 -1.31 -3.31 -0.26
CA ILE A 49 -1.53 -4.75 -0.09
C ILE A 49 -1.57 -5.47 -1.44
N HIS A 50 -1.50 -6.79 -1.42
CA HIS A 50 -1.92 -7.61 -2.55
C HIS A 50 -3.24 -8.35 -2.28
N SER A 51 -3.92 -8.73 -3.36
CA SER A 51 -5.13 -9.55 -3.30
C SER A 51 -4.97 -10.84 -4.09
N GLY A 52 -5.46 -11.95 -3.52
CA GLY A 52 -5.36 -13.27 -4.12
C GLY A 52 -3.95 -13.83 -4.08
N ARG A 53 -3.67 -14.80 -4.98
CA ARG A 53 -2.36 -15.44 -5.06
C ARG A 53 -1.45 -14.65 -5.98
N VAL A 54 -0.43 -14.02 -5.41
CA VAL A 54 0.63 -13.33 -6.18
C VAL A 54 1.99 -13.99 -5.97
N GLY A 55 2.86 -13.86 -6.98
CA GLY A 55 4.24 -14.37 -6.96
C GLY A 55 5.20 -13.50 -6.14
N ARG A 56 6.44 -13.96 -5.96
CA ARG A 56 7.47 -13.27 -5.17
C ARG A 56 7.76 -11.86 -5.67
N GLN A 57 7.75 -11.65 -6.97
CA GLN A 57 8.05 -10.35 -7.59
C GLN A 57 7.00 -9.31 -7.20
N VAL A 58 5.71 -9.65 -7.26
CA VAL A 58 4.63 -8.72 -6.87
C VAL A 58 4.65 -8.43 -5.37
N ARG A 59 5.01 -9.40 -4.52
CA ARG A 59 5.20 -9.15 -3.08
C ARG A 59 6.38 -8.23 -2.80
N GLN A 60 7.45 -8.32 -3.59
CA GLN A 60 8.56 -7.38 -3.49
C GLN A 60 8.12 -5.98 -3.94
N LEU A 61 7.39 -5.89 -5.05
CA LEU A 61 6.84 -4.62 -5.53
C LEU A 61 5.92 -3.96 -4.48
N GLU A 62 5.11 -4.74 -3.78
CA GLU A 62 4.30 -4.26 -2.65
C GLU A 62 5.18 -3.67 -1.53
N ALA A 63 6.26 -4.36 -1.15
CA ALA A 63 7.19 -3.87 -0.13
C ALA A 63 7.90 -2.58 -0.57
N ASP A 64 8.32 -2.53 -1.85
CA ASP A 64 8.95 -1.34 -2.44
C ASP A 64 7.97 -0.16 -2.45
N LEU A 65 6.70 -0.38 -2.82
CA LEU A 65 5.64 0.64 -2.78
C LEU A 65 5.35 1.13 -1.35
N ARG A 66 5.34 0.23 -0.35
CA ARG A 66 5.20 0.64 1.07
C ARG A 66 6.34 1.54 1.52
N ARG A 67 7.56 1.28 1.05
CA ARG A 67 8.72 2.11 1.36
C ARG A 67 8.54 3.50 0.74
N VAL A 68 8.16 3.58 -0.53
CA VAL A 68 7.88 4.87 -1.21
C VAL A 68 6.77 5.66 -0.54
N MET A 69 5.71 5.01 -0.08
CA MET A 69 4.58 5.66 0.59
C MET A 69 4.76 5.84 2.10
N SER A 70 5.97 5.63 2.62
CA SER A 70 6.30 5.96 4.01
C SER A 70 6.35 7.49 4.21
N PRO A 71 6.04 8.01 5.41
CA PRO A 71 5.69 7.28 6.63
C PRO A 71 4.19 6.92 6.76
N ASN A 72 3.31 7.51 5.94
CA ASN A 72 1.85 7.39 6.05
C ASN A 72 1.29 6.00 5.63
N THR A 73 2.18 5.02 5.47
CA THR A 73 1.85 3.63 5.14
C THR A 73 2.60 2.70 6.10
N SER A 74 1.88 1.76 6.71
CA SER A 74 2.49 0.78 7.59
C SER A 74 3.34 -0.25 6.83
N LYS A 75 4.66 -0.28 7.12
CA LYS A 75 5.57 -1.34 6.64
C LYS A 75 5.20 -2.72 7.21
N ALA A 76 4.69 -2.76 8.45
CA ALA A 76 4.48 -3.98 9.21
C ALA A 76 3.14 -4.70 8.92
N LEU A 77 2.25 -4.12 8.11
CA LEU A 77 1.00 -4.76 7.70
C LEU A 77 1.29 -6.11 7.00
N ARG A 78 0.77 -7.23 7.50
CA ARG A 78 0.99 -8.55 6.88
C ARG A 78 -0.28 -9.01 6.18
N VAL A 79 -0.16 -9.29 4.87
CA VAL A 79 -1.25 -9.89 4.09
C VAL A 79 -1.18 -11.41 4.20
N LEU A 80 -2.19 -12.01 4.83
CA LEU A 80 -2.33 -13.46 4.96
C LEU A 80 -3.09 -14.03 3.75
N LYS A 81 -2.84 -15.30 3.43
CA LYS A 81 -3.46 -16.00 2.29
C LYS A 81 -4.99 -16.03 2.34
N ARG A 82 -5.56 -15.96 3.55
CA ARG A 82 -7.01 -15.97 3.78
C ARG A 82 -7.65 -14.58 3.73
N ASN A 83 -6.85 -13.51 3.82
CA ASN A 83 -7.42 -12.17 3.85
C ASN A 83 -8.11 -11.88 2.51
N LYS A 84 -9.33 -11.39 2.61
CA LYS A 84 -10.07 -10.86 1.48
C LYS A 84 -9.92 -9.35 1.46
N LEU A 85 -10.10 -8.76 0.28
CA LEU A 85 -10.08 -7.31 0.13
C LEU A 85 -11.10 -6.63 1.06
N LYS A 86 -12.29 -7.23 1.24
CA LYS A 86 -13.32 -6.68 2.13
C LYS A 86 -12.81 -6.47 3.55
N ASP A 87 -11.94 -7.37 4.03
CA ASP A 87 -11.45 -7.33 5.40
C ASP A 87 -10.59 -6.07 5.56
N PHE A 88 -9.69 -5.79 4.60
CA PHE A 88 -8.89 -4.57 4.61
C PHE A 88 -9.73 -3.30 4.49
N VAL A 89 -10.80 -3.30 3.68
CA VAL A 89 -11.71 -2.16 3.59
C VAL A 89 -12.36 -1.87 4.94
N VAL A 90 -12.89 -2.89 5.62
CA VAL A 90 -13.50 -2.73 6.95
C VAL A 90 -12.47 -2.21 7.97
N HIS A 91 -11.28 -2.83 8.06
CA HIS A 91 -10.26 -2.39 9.01
C HIS A 91 -9.70 -1.00 8.68
N SER A 92 -9.58 -0.65 7.40
CA SER A 92 -9.07 0.66 6.99
C SER A 92 -9.94 1.80 7.52
N GLN A 93 -11.26 1.60 7.65
CA GLN A 93 -12.17 2.59 8.23
C GLN A 93 -11.88 2.84 9.71
N PHE A 94 -11.71 1.77 10.50
CA PHE A 94 -11.39 1.87 11.93
C PHE A 94 -10.01 2.46 12.21
N LEU A 95 -9.10 2.35 11.25
CA LEU A 95 -7.70 2.80 11.37
C LEU A 95 -7.46 4.18 10.74
N GLY A 96 -8.53 4.88 10.31
CA GLY A 96 -8.39 6.20 9.67
C GLY A 96 -7.67 6.16 8.31
N VAL A 97 -7.60 4.99 7.68
CA VAL A 97 -6.92 4.80 6.39
C VAL A 97 -7.83 5.23 5.26
N SER A 98 -7.34 6.23 4.54
CA SER A 98 -8.04 6.94 3.48
C SER A 98 -7.98 6.22 2.13
N HIS A 99 -6.87 5.54 1.85
CA HIS A 99 -6.61 4.93 0.55
C HIS A 99 -6.15 3.48 0.67
N LEU A 100 -6.56 2.62 -0.26
CA LEU A 100 -6.01 1.28 -0.42
C LEU A 100 -5.38 1.16 -1.81
N VAL A 101 -4.11 0.78 -1.83
CA VAL A 101 -3.37 0.43 -3.03
C VAL A 101 -3.25 -1.09 -3.09
N VAL A 102 -3.88 -1.70 -4.09
CA VAL A 102 -4.05 -3.15 -4.16
C VAL A 102 -3.44 -3.69 -5.42
N LEU A 103 -2.39 -4.49 -5.25
CA LEU A 103 -1.78 -5.28 -6.32
C LEU A 103 -2.53 -6.60 -6.48
N SER A 104 -2.75 -7.03 -7.71
CA SER A 104 -3.30 -8.34 -8.02
C SER A 104 -2.67 -8.88 -9.28
N ARG A 105 -2.74 -10.20 -9.47
CA ARG A 105 -2.15 -10.86 -10.63
C ARG A 105 -3.14 -11.87 -11.20
N THR A 106 -3.41 -11.74 -12.49
CA THR A 106 -4.10 -12.75 -13.29
C THR A 106 -3.07 -13.60 -14.03
N SER A 107 -3.51 -14.58 -14.83
CA SER A 107 -2.63 -15.34 -15.72
C SER A 107 -1.97 -14.44 -16.78
N LEU A 108 -2.63 -13.34 -17.16
CA LEU A 108 -2.22 -12.47 -18.26
C LEU A 108 -1.44 -11.24 -17.81
N SER A 109 -1.82 -10.63 -16.68
CA SER A 109 -1.21 -9.36 -16.26
C SER A 109 -1.28 -9.11 -14.75
N THR A 110 -0.41 -8.21 -14.27
CA THR A 110 -0.54 -7.60 -12.95
C THR A 110 -1.44 -6.38 -13.06
N HIS A 111 -2.27 -6.16 -12.05
CA HIS A 111 -3.18 -5.02 -11.96
C HIS A 111 -2.93 -4.24 -10.67
N LEU A 112 -3.03 -2.92 -10.77
CA LEU A 112 -2.97 -1.99 -9.66
C LEU A 112 -4.34 -1.35 -9.49
N ARG A 113 -4.89 -1.43 -8.29
CA ARG A 113 -6.12 -0.72 -7.91
C ARG A 113 -5.82 0.32 -6.85
N ILE A 114 -6.32 1.54 -7.04
CA ILE A 114 -6.30 2.60 -6.03
C ILE A 114 -7.73 2.84 -5.61
N ILE A 115 -8.05 2.62 -4.34
CA ILE A 115 -9.40 2.68 -3.79
C ILE A 115 -9.44 3.80 -2.76
N ARG A 116 -10.38 4.73 -2.89
CA ARG A 116 -10.71 5.69 -1.84
C ARG A 116 -11.73 5.08 -0.88
N ASN A 117 -11.38 5.00 0.41
CA ASN A 117 -12.20 4.45 1.49
C ASN A 117 -12.70 5.57 2.42
N PRO A 118 -13.91 5.52 3.02
CA PRO A 118 -14.94 4.47 2.97
C PRO A 118 -15.79 4.46 1.69
N GLN A 119 -16.00 5.63 1.11
CA GLN A 119 -16.75 5.81 -0.12
C GLN A 119 -15.92 6.64 -1.09
N GLY A 120 -15.85 6.19 -2.33
CA GLY A 120 -15.13 6.90 -3.37
C GLY A 120 -14.81 6.02 -4.56
N PRO A 121 -14.16 6.61 -5.58
CA PRO A 121 -13.83 5.90 -6.79
C PRO A 121 -12.78 4.82 -6.54
N THR A 122 -12.83 3.79 -7.37
CA THR A 122 -11.74 2.83 -7.53
C THR A 122 -11.12 3.02 -8.91
N LEU A 123 -9.85 3.38 -8.94
CA LEU A 123 -9.07 3.42 -10.18
C LEU A 123 -8.47 2.05 -10.42
N HIS A 124 -8.54 1.58 -11.67
CA HIS A 124 -8.07 0.26 -12.06
C HIS A 124 -7.09 0.37 -13.22
N PHE A 125 -5.85 -0.04 -12.99
CA PHE A 125 -4.78 0.01 -13.98
C PHE A 125 -4.30 -1.40 -14.30
N ARG A 126 -4.08 -1.67 -15.58
CA ARG A 126 -3.25 -2.80 -16.02
C ARG A 126 -1.80 -2.34 -15.98
N VAL A 127 -0.96 -3.07 -15.27
CA VAL A 127 0.48 -2.80 -15.24
C VAL A 127 1.08 -3.40 -16.50
N GLU A 128 1.63 -2.55 -17.36
CA GLU A 128 2.33 -3.02 -18.57
C GLU A 128 3.72 -3.56 -18.23
N LYS A 129 4.51 -2.77 -17.49
CA LYS A 129 5.87 -3.10 -17.08
C LYS A 129 6.10 -2.59 -15.67
N TYR A 130 6.92 -3.30 -14.90
CA TYR A 130 7.40 -2.86 -13.59
C TYR A 130 8.83 -3.34 -13.38
N SER A 131 9.56 -2.64 -12.51
CA SER A 131 10.89 -3.01 -12.04
C SER A 131 10.90 -2.98 -10.52
N LEU A 132 11.74 -3.80 -9.89
CA LEU A 132 11.89 -3.79 -8.44
C LEU A 132 12.99 -2.81 -8.05
N ALA A 133 12.90 -2.23 -6.85
CA ALA A 133 13.89 -1.26 -6.38
C ALA A 133 15.32 -1.83 -6.44
N ARG A 134 15.49 -3.10 -6.06
CA ARG A 134 16.79 -3.80 -6.13
C ARG A 134 17.36 -3.91 -7.56
N ASP A 135 16.50 -4.04 -8.56
CA ASP A 135 16.92 -4.21 -9.96
C ASP A 135 17.32 -2.86 -10.55
N VAL A 136 16.67 -1.77 -10.12
CA VAL A 136 17.09 -0.40 -10.47
C VAL A 136 18.44 -0.08 -9.80
N LEU A 137 18.59 -0.44 -8.53
CA LEU A 137 19.82 -0.16 -7.77
C LEU A 137 21.03 -0.92 -8.30
N SER A 138 20.86 -2.16 -8.74
CA SER A 138 21.97 -2.95 -9.27
C SER A 138 22.53 -2.39 -10.57
N VAL A 139 21.74 -1.61 -11.33
CA VAL A 139 22.17 -0.97 -12.58
C VAL A 139 22.85 0.39 -12.34
N GLN A 140 22.59 1.04 -11.20
CA GLN A 140 23.17 2.34 -10.90
C GLN A 140 24.65 2.23 -10.51
N LYS A 141 25.51 3.02 -11.16
CA LYS A 141 26.95 3.06 -10.86
C LYS A 141 27.27 3.58 -9.45
N ARG A 142 26.43 4.47 -8.93
CA ARG A 142 26.57 5.10 -7.61
C ARG A 142 25.17 5.23 -6.98
N PRO A 143 24.63 4.14 -6.42
CA PRO A 143 23.33 4.18 -5.79
C PRO A 143 23.39 5.00 -4.50
N VAL A 144 22.50 5.99 -4.37
CA VAL A 144 22.35 6.80 -3.17
C VAL A 144 20.99 6.49 -2.57
N ILE A 145 20.98 5.75 -1.46
CA ILE A 145 19.78 5.46 -0.68
C ILE A 145 20.11 5.69 0.79
N TYR A 146 19.33 6.58 1.41
CA TYR A 146 19.33 6.80 2.85
C TYR A 146 17.97 6.36 3.40
N GLU A 147 17.94 5.66 4.54
CA GLU A 147 16.68 5.19 5.14
C GLU A 147 15.86 6.38 5.68
N GLU A 148 16.56 7.46 6.04
CA GLU A 148 16.05 8.74 6.48
C GLU A 148 15.13 9.40 5.44
N LEU A 149 15.34 9.13 4.13
CA LEU A 149 14.47 9.65 3.07
C LEU A 149 13.02 9.14 3.20
N PHE A 150 12.81 8.00 3.85
CA PHE A 150 11.49 7.39 4.02
C PHE A 150 10.82 7.78 5.35
N GLN A 151 11.44 8.67 6.14
CA GLN A 151 10.84 9.21 7.36
C GLN A 151 9.92 10.40 7.08
N HIS A 152 10.02 11.00 5.89
CA HIS A 152 9.21 12.13 5.44
C HIS A 152 8.29 11.71 4.29
N ALA A 153 7.12 12.35 4.19
CA ALA A 153 6.19 12.08 3.10
C ALA A 153 6.80 12.51 1.75
N PRO A 154 6.60 11.72 0.67
CA PRO A 154 7.18 12.04 -0.63
C PRO A 154 6.49 13.23 -1.29
N LEU A 155 7.24 13.96 -2.12
CA LEU A 155 6.71 15.01 -2.98
C LEU A 155 6.08 14.40 -4.23
N VAL A 156 4.87 14.86 -4.56
CA VAL A 156 4.12 14.40 -5.73
C VAL A 156 4.26 15.41 -6.86
N VAL A 157 4.85 14.98 -7.96
CA VAL A 157 4.93 15.77 -9.20
C VAL A 157 4.11 15.05 -10.26
N MET A 158 3.16 15.74 -10.87
CA MET A 158 2.28 15.19 -11.90
C MET A 158 2.45 15.95 -13.20
N ASN A 159 3.26 15.39 -14.09
CA ASN A 159 3.47 15.93 -15.43
C ASN A 159 2.52 15.26 -16.42
N GLY A 160 2.06 16.00 -17.43
CA GLY A 160 1.23 15.46 -18.50
C GLY A 160 -0.27 15.29 -18.17
N PHE A 161 -0.71 15.76 -17.00
CA PHE A 161 -2.14 15.87 -16.68
C PHE A 161 -2.74 17.26 -16.99
N GLY A 162 -1.90 18.27 -17.25
CA GLY A 162 -2.30 19.59 -17.73
C GLY A 162 -2.01 19.73 -19.23
N GLY A 163 -3.05 19.91 -20.06
CA GLY A 163 -2.98 19.98 -21.53
C GLY A 163 -4.35 19.66 -22.17
N GLU A 164 -4.42 19.43 -23.49
CA GLU A 164 -5.67 18.99 -24.16
C GLU A 164 -6.23 17.70 -23.55
N ASP A 165 -5.36 16.77 -23.17
CA ASP A 165 -5.72 15.54 -22.43
C ASP A 165 -6.21 15.81 -21.01
N GLY A 166 -5.81 16.92 -20.39
CA GLY A 166 -6.27 17.36 -19.06
C GLY A 166 -7.74 17.76 -19.00
N SER A 167 -8.39 17.92 -20.16
CA SER A 167 -9.85 18.11 -20.26
C SER A 167 -10.64 16.81 -20.07
N LYS A 168 -9.98 15.65 -20.22
CA LYS A 168 -10.64 14.35 -20.06
C LYS A 168 -10.92 14.11 -18.57
N ARG A 169 -12.21 14.07 -18.22
CA ARG A 169 -12.68 13.88 -16.82
C ARG A 169 -12.04 12.68 -16.11
N HIS A 170 -11.73 11.60 -16.82
CA HIS A 170 -11.10 10.43 -16.21
C HIS A 170 -9.63 10.70 -15.80
N LEU A 171 -8.89 11.53 -16.53
CA LEU A 171 -7.53 11.92 -16.16
C LEU A 171 -7.52 12.90 -15.01
N GLN A 172 -8.46 13.84 -14.97
CA GLN A 172 -8.68 14.72 -13.80
C GLN A 172 -8.99 13.90 -12.55
N LEU A 173 -9.83 12.87 -12.66
CA LEU A 173 -10.11 11.97 -11.54
C LEU A 173 -8.86 11.24 -11.04
N VAL A 174 -8.03 10.74 -11.96
CA VAL A 174 -6.74 10.10 -11.63
C VAL A 174 -5.83 11.08 -10.91
N GLN A 175 -5.69 12.28 -11.46
CA GLN A 175 -4.90 13.36 -10.88
C GLN A 175 -5.34 13.67 -9.45
N THR A 176 -6.62 13.97 -9.25
CA THR A 176 -7.19 14.30 -7.94
C THR A 176 -7.06 13.13 -6.95
N ALA A 177 -7.28 11.89 -7.40
CA ALA A 177 -7.14 10.72 -6.53
C ALA A 177 -5.68 10.54 -6.06
N VAL A 178 -4.71 10.70 -6.96
CA VAL A 178 -3.28 10.55 -6.63
C VAL A 178 -2.81 11.71 -5.74
N GLN A 179 -3.23 12.94 -6.00
CA GLN A 179 -2.90 14.09 -5.11
C GLN A 179 -3.38 13.84 -3.69
N ASN A 180 -4.63 13.41 -3.53
CA ASN A 180 -5.25 13.20 -2.23
C ASN A 180 -4.66 12.00 -1.45
N MET A 181 -3.83 11.17 -2.08
CA MET A 181 -3.10 10.10 -1.38
C MET A 181 -1.94 10.61 -0.53
N PHE A 182 -1.49 11.84 -0.74
CA PHE A 182 -0.34 12.43 -0.06
C PHE A 182 -0.74 13.74 0.63
N PRO A 183 -0.03 14.14 1.70
CA PRO A 183 -0.29 15.42 2.36
C PRO A 183 -0.21 16.58 1.37
N ALA A 184 -1.14 17.53 1.48
CA ALA A 184 -1.08 18.76 0.70
C ALA A 184 0.19 19.53 1.06
N ILE A 185 0.87 20.07 0.05
CA ILE A 185 2.04 20.93 0.26
C ILE A 185 1.50 22.32 0.62
N ASP A 186 1.65 22.70 1.88
CA ASP A 186 1.45 24.07 2.33
C ASP A 186 2.81 24.78 2.34
N VAL A 187 3.05 25.58 1.30
CA VAL A 187 4.30 26.33 1.12
C VAL A 187 4.50 27.40 2.20
N ASP A 188 3.41 27.93 2.78
CA ASP A 188 3.50 28.97 3.82
C ASP A 188 3.99 28.38 5.15
N ARG A 189 3.60 27.14 5.44
CA ARG A 189 4.09 26.40 6.62
C ARG A 189 5.53 25.90 6.51
N MET A 190 6.07 25.76 5.30
CA MET A 190 7.45 25.27 5.10
C MET A 190 8.51 26.36 5.28
N PHE A 191 8.16 27.64 5.12
CA PHE A 191 9.10 28.76 5.21
C PHE A 191 8.78 29.79 6.31
N GLY A 192 7.63 29.66 6.99
CA GLY A 192 7.26 30.51 8.13
C GLY A 192 7.87 30.01 9.45
N GLY A 193 9.09 30.48 9.75
CA GLY A 193 9.64 30.54 11.11
C GLY A 193 9.31 31.85 11.79
#